data_AF-A0A7K9H8D5-F1
#
_entry.id   AF-A0A7K9H8D5-F1
#
_cell.length_a   1.000
_cell.length_b   1.000
_cell.length_c   1.000
_cell.angle_alpha   90.00
_cell.angle_beta   90.00
_cell.angle_gamma   90.00
#
_symmetry.space_group_name_H-M   'P 1'
#
loop_
_entity.id
_entity.type
_entity.pdbx_description
1 polymer ?
#
loop_
_entity_poly.entity_id
_entity_poly.type
_entity_poly.pdbx_seq_one_letter_code
_entity_poly.pdbx_strand_id
1 'polypeptide(L)'
;MSGWASYVETLLADGTCQDAAIVGYRDTPAVWAAAPGKTFANITPAEVAALVSPEREVLLVQGLTLGGQRCSVIRDSLLVEGEHSMDLRTKSPAGAPTFNITATITNKS
;
A
#
# COMPACT_ATOMS: atom_id res chain seq x y z
N MET A 1 -12.73 8.50 -20.81
CA MET A 1 -11.51 8.23 -20.03
C MET A 1 -11.88 7.24 -18.94
N SER A 2 -11.78 5.93 -19.21
CA SER A 2 -11.93 4.88 -18.18
C SER A 2 -10.55 4.26 -17.98
N GLY A 3 -9.83 4.72 -16.95
CA GLY A 3 -8.47 4.30 -16.64
C GLY A 3 -8.32 4.09 -15.14
N TRP A 4 -7.15 3.62 -14.70
CA TRP A 4 -6.86 3.37 -13.28
C TRP A 4 -7.16 4.55 -12.34
N ALA A 5 -7.12 5.79 -12.86
CA ALA A 5 -7.49 6.99 -12.13
C ALA A 5 -8.95 6.99 -11.61
N SER A 6 -9.92 6.49 -12.39
CA SER A 6 -11.33 6.46 -11.94
C SER A 6 -11.55 5.46 -10.80
N TYR A 7 -10.72 4.41 -10.71
CA TYR A 7 -10.73 3.49 -9.57
C TYR A 7 -10.26 4.19 -8.30
N VAL A 8 -9.18 4.97 -8.39
CA VAL A 8 -8.68 5.76 -7.27
C VAL A 8 -9.71 6.79 -6.82
N GLU A 9 -10.36 7.49 -7.76
CA GLU A 9 -11.46 8.43 -7.44
C GLU A 9 -12.62 7.73 -6.72
N THR A 10 -12.98 6.52 -7.16
CA THR A 10 -14.05 5.73 -6.52
C THR A 10 -13.70 5.33 -5.10
N LEU A 11 -12.44 4.95 -4.83
CA LEU A 11 -11.96 4.60 -3.49
C LEU A 11 -11.96 5.81 -2.54
N LEU A 12 -11.83 7.02 -3.07
CA LEU A 12 -11.81 8.26 -2.28
C LEU A 12 -13.20 8.91 -2.15
N ALA A 13 -14.20 8.43 -2.91
CA ALA A 13 -15.49 9.10 -3.06
C ALA A 13 -16.32 9.15 -1.77
N ASP A 14 -16.15 8.19 -0.87
CA ASP A 14 -16.88 8.13 0.41
C ASP A 14 -16.27 9.02 1.51
N GLY A 15 -15.12 9.65 1.25
CA GLY A 15 -14.43 10.53 2.18
C GLY A 15 -13.77 9.83 3.38
N THR A 16 -13.73 8.49 3.41
CA THR A 16 -13.11 7.73 4.49
C THR A 16 -11.59 7.60 4.31
N CYS A 17 -11.14 7.64 3.07
CA CYS A 17 -9.74 7.48 2.68
C CYS A 17 -9.13 8.83 2.26
N GLN A 18 -7.90 9.08 2.72
CA GLN A 18 -7.14 10.30 2.39
C GLN A 18 -6.15 10.12 1.22
N ASP A 19 -5.86 8.86 0.89
CA ASP A 19 -4.92 8.43 -0.15
C ASP A 19 -5.34 7.03 -0.62
N ALA A 20 -5.11 6.74 -1.90
CA ALA A 20 -5.38 5.45 -2.54
C ALA A 20 -4.48 5.31 -3.77
N ALA A 21 -4.09 4.08 -4.09
CA ALA A 21 -3.29 3.78 -5.27
C ALA A 21 -3.57 2.39 -5.82
N ILE A 22 -3.36 2.25 -7.13
CA ILE A 22 -3.25 0.98 -7.83
C ILE A 22 -1.80 0.84 -8.28
N VAL A 23 -1.13 -0.21 -7.82
CA VAL A 23 0.30 -0.42 -8.06
C VAL A 23 0.48 -1.78 -8.70
N GLY A 24 1.01 -1.84 -9.92
CA GLY A 24 1.39 -3.11 -10.52
C GLY A 24 2.58 -3.71 -9.78
N TYR A 25 2.53 -4.98 -9.44
CA TYR A 25 3.62 -5.68 -8.74
C TYR A 25 4.34 -6.74 -9.58
N ARG A 26 3.76 -7.17 -10.70
CA ARG A 26 4.37 -8.15 -11.62
C ARG A 26 5.14 -7.47 -12.74
N ASP A 27 6.16 -8.17 -13.25
CA ASP A 27 7.02 -7.84 -14.39
C ASP A 27 7.78 -6.52 -14.26
N THR A 28 7.07 -5.40 -14.27
CA THR A 28 7.60 -4.04 -14.10
C THR A 28 6.79 -3.33 -13.02
N PRO A 29 7.23 -3.42 -11.75
CA PRO A 29 6.51 -2.78 -10.65
C PRO A 29 6.43 -1.27 -10.85
N ALA A 30 5.21 -0.73 -10.84
CA ALA A 30 4.96 0.69 -11.09
C ALA A 30 3.60 1.13 -10.55
N VAL A 31 3.52 2.37 -10.11
CA VAL A 31 2.24 3.00 -9.76
C VAL A 31 1.45 3.26 -11.05
N TRP A 32 0.29 2.61 -11.20
CA TRP A 32 -0.59 2.80 -12.36
C TRP A 32 -1.56 3.96 -12.17
N ALA A 33 -1.99 4.20 -10.93
CA ALA A 33 -2.69 5.40 -10.52
C ALA A 33 -2.52 5.60 -9.01
N ALA A 34 -2.54 6.85 -8.57
CA ALA A 34 -2.55 7.20 -7.16
C ALA A 34 -3.23 8.56 -6.97
N ALA A 35 -3.65 8.87 -5.74
CA ALA A 35 -4.15 10.19 -5.41
C ALA A 35 -3.03 11.23 -5.63
N PRO A 36 -3.31 12.33 -6.36
CA PRO A 36 -2.28 13.30 -6.71
C PRO A 36 -1.76 14.04 -5.47
N GLY A 37 -0.43 14.21 -5.39
CA GLY A 37 0.22 14.94 -4.29
C GLY A 37 0.20 14.23 -2.94
N LYS A 38 -0.12 12.93 -2.92
CA LYS A 38 -0.14 12.11 -1.70
C LYS A 38 1.03 11.12 -1.64
N THR A 39 1.06 10.31 -0.59
CA THR A 39 2.17 9.41 -0.26
C THR A 39 2.29 8.29 -1.27
N PHE A 40 1.19 7.63 -1.63
CA PHE A 40 1.23 6.43 -2.46
C PHE A 40 1.65 6.68 -3.90
N ALA A 41 1.55 7.92 -4.39
CA ALA A 41 2.10 8.31 -5.68
C ALA A 41 3.63 8.15 -5.77
N ASN A 42 4.32 8.10 -4.63
CA ASN A 42 5.78 7.99 -4.55
C ASN A 42 6.27 6.57 -4.24
N ILE A 43 5.38 5.57 -4.25
CA ILE A 43 5.77 4.17 -3.99
C ILE A 43 6.82 3.73 -5.02
N THR A 44 7.92 3.17 -4.52
CA THR A 44 9.03 2.72 -5.36
C THR A 44 8.93 1.23 -5.68
N PRO A 45 9.55 0.75 -6.77
CA PRO A 45 9.62 -0.68 -7.08
C PRO A 45 10.23 -1.53 -5.95
N ALA A 46 11.18 -0.97 -5.19
CA ALA A 46 11.80 -1.64 -4.05
C ALA A 46 10.81 -1.83 -2.88
N GLU A 47 9.96 -0.83 -2.63
CA GLU A 47 8.91 -0.94 -1.61
C GLU A 47 7.83 -1.95 -2.03
N VAL A 48 7.47 -2.00 -3.31
CA VAL A 48 6.55 -3.03 -3.84
C VAL A 48 7.15 -4.43 -3.67
N ALA A 49 8.43 -4.61 -4.01
CA ALA A 49 9.13 -5.88 -3.84
C ALA A 49 9.18 -6.31 -2.36
N ALA A 50 9.40 -5.37 -1.44
CA ALA A 50 9.36 -5.64 -0.01
C ALA A 50 7.93 -6.05 0.45
N LEU A 51 6.89 -5.40 -0.08
CA LEU A 51 5.49 -5.71 0.26
C LEU A 51 5.10 -7.13 -0.16
N VAL A 52 5.57 -7.60 -1.32
CA VAL A 52 5.26 -8.94 -1.88
C VAL A 52 6.34 -9.99 -1.61
N SER A 53 7.37 -9.66 -0.83
CA SER A 53 8.47 -10.58 -0.50
C SER A 53 7.93 -11.83 0.23
N PRO A 54 8.50 -13.02 -0.04
CA PRO A 54 8.17 -14.22 0.72
C PRO A 54 8.71 -14.20 2.16
N GLU A 55 9.71 -13.36 2.47
CA GLU A 55 10.28 -13.22 3.82
C GLU A 55 9.39 -12.37 4.74
N ARG A 56 8.25 -12.93 5.16
CA ARG A 56 7.22 -12.18 5.92
C ARG A 56 7.65 -11.77 7.32
N GLU A 57 8.50 -12.56 7.98
CA GLU A 57 8.91 -12.31 9.37
C GLU A 57 9.67 -10.99 9.53
N VAL A 58 10.46 -10.60 8.54
CA VAL A 58 11.25 -9.35 8.58
C VAL A 58 10.33 -8.12 8.59
N LEU A 59 9.20 -8.19 7.87
CA LEU A 59 8.21 -7.12 7.83
C LEU A 59 7.55 -6.88 9.19
N LEU A 60 7.35 -7.93 9.98
CA LEU A 60 6.75 -7.83 11.32
C LEU A 60 7.71 -7.17 12.32
N VAL A 61 9.02 -7.41 12.19
CA VAL A 61 10.03 -6.88 13.12
C VAL A 61 10.47 -5.47 12.73
N GLN A 62 10.75 -5.23 11.44
CA GLN A 62 11.33 -3.97 10.96
C GLN A 62 10.26 -2.99 10.46
N GLY A 63 9.10 -3.50 10.05
CA GLY A 63 8.11 -2.74 9.28
C GLY A 63 8.54 -2.57 7.82
N LEU A 64 7.88 -1.66 7.12
CA LEU A 64 8.23 -1.28 5.75
C LEU A 64 7.94 0.20 5.50
N THR A 65 8.32 0.68 4.32
CA THR A 65 7.97 2.02 3.85
C THR A 65 7.05 1.95 2.64
N LEU A 66 6.11 2.88 2.55
CA LEU A 66 5.26 3.09 1.38
C LEU A 66 5.39 4.56 0.97
N GLY A 67 6.00 4.83 -0.19
CA GLY A 67 6.28 6.21 -0.62
C GLY A 67 7.14 6.97 0.39
N GLY A 68 8.06 6.29 1.06
CA GLY A 68 8.90 6.83 2.14
C GLY A 68 8.22 6.96 3.51
N GLN A 69 6.91 6.75 3.62
CA GLN A 69 6.21 6.73 4.91
C GLN A 69 6.46 5.41 5.62
N ARG A 70 7.08 5.45 6.81
CA ARG A 70 7.28 4.27 7.65
C ARG A 70 5.96 3.71 8.16
N CYS A 71 5.82 2.40 8.11
CA CYS A 71 4.62 1.68 8.54
C CYS A 71 4.99 0.48 9.44
N SER A 72 4.13 0.16 10.38
CA SER A 72 4.12 -1.10 11.13
C SER A 72 3.07 -2.04 10.54
N VAL A 73 3.40 -3.31 10.39
CA VAL A 73 2.41 -4.34 10.02
C VAL A 73 1.61 -4.70 11.28
N ILE A 74 0.27 -4.76 11.14
CA ILE A 74 -0.66 -5.20 12.18
C ILE A 74 -1.08 -6.66 11.92
N ARG A 75 -1.46 -6.95 10.68
CA ARG A 75 -1.85 -8.29 10.21
C ARG A 75 -1.29 -8.52 8.82
N ASP A 76 -0.82 -9.74 8.57
CA ASP A 76 -0.31 -10.12 7.26
C ASP A 76 -0.93 -11.43 6.79
N SER A 77 -1.87 -11.29 5.86
CA SER A 77 -2.47 -12.38 5.10
C SER A 77 -2.37 -12.13 3.59
N LEU A 78 -1.40 -11.33 3.16
CA LEU A 78 -1.34 -10.84 1.78
C LEU A 78 -1.13 -12.00 0.79
N LEU A 79 -0.27 -12.94 1.15
CA LEU A 79 0.06 -14.11 0.32
C LEU A 79 -0.73 -15.37 0.73
N VAL A 80 -1.71 -15.23 1.64
CA VAL A 80 -2.59 -16.33 2.05
C VAL A 80 -3.73 -16.43 1.05
N GLU A 81 -3.93 -17.63 0.50
CA GLU A 81 -5.00 -17.91 -0.46
C GLU A 81 -6.37 -17.62 0.17
N GLY A 82 -7.17 -16.78 -0.50
CA GLY A 82 -8.52 -16.42 -0.07
C GLY A 82 -8.62 -15.19 0.85
N GLU A 83 -7.51 -14.72 1.43
CA GLU A 83 -7.50 -13.51 2.27
C GLU A 83 -6.93 -12.29 1.54
N HIS A 84 -5.76 -12.43 0.91
CA HIS A 84 -5.13 -11.43 0.04
C HIS A 84 -5.07 -10.00 0.60
N SER A 85 -4.91 -9.85 1.92
CA SER A 85 -4.91 -8.56 2.59
C SER A 85 -3.83 -8.44 3.67
N MET A 86 -3.30 -7.24 3.82
CA MET A 86 -2.38 -6.85 4.89
C MET A 86 -2.85 -5.53 5.46
N ASP A 87 -2.87 -5.43 6.79
CA ASP A 87 -3.14 -4.18 7.48
C ASP A 87 -1.85 -3.63 8.07
N LEU A 88 -1.67 -2.33 7.90
CA LEU A 88 -0.56 -1.57 8.41
C LEU A 88 -1.06 -0.32 9.13
N ARG A 89 -0.16 0.29 9.90
CA ARG A 89 -0.36 1.61 10.47
C ARG A 89 0.87 2.47 10.30
N THR A 90 0.69 3.73 9.93
CA THR A 90 1.81 4.66 9.77
C THR A 90 2.50 4.91 11.11
N LYS A 91 3.82 5.05 11.06
CA LYS A 91 4.65 5.50 12.18
C LYS A 91 4.85 7.01 12.03
N SER A 92 4.61 7.76 13.09
CA SER A 92 4.86 9.20 13.13
C SER A 92 5.87 9.54 14.24
N PRO A 93 6.72 10.57 14.04
CA PRO A 93 7.49 11.12 15.14
C PRO A 93 6.59 11.93 16.08
N ALA A 94 6.91 11.90 17.38
CA ALA A 94 6.48 12.89 18.37
C ALA A 94 4.97 13.19 18.44
N GLY A 95 4.11 12.16 18.39
CA GLY A 95 2.68 12.30 18.69
C GLY A 95 1.82 12.86 17.56
N ALA A 96 2.36 13.03 16.35
CA ALA A 96 1.54 13.35 15.19
C ALA A 96 0.54 12.21 14.86
N PRO A 97 -0.60 12.51 14.23
CA PRO A 97 -1.61 11.49 13.89
C PRO A 97 -1.01 10.33 13.08
N THR A 98 -1.51 9.13 13.36
CA THR A 98 -1.19 7.92 12.60
C THR A 98 -2.44 7.40 11.93
N PHE A 99 -2.27 6.74 10.79
CA PHE A 99 -3.36 6.30 9.93
C PHE A 99 -3.23 4.82 9.63
N ASN A 100 -4.37 4.14 9.53
CA ASN A 100 -4.42 2.75 9.09
C ASN A 100 -4.31 2.69 7.56
N ILE A 101 -3.68 1.64 7.06
CA ILE A 101 -3.50 1.34 5.65
C ILE A 101 -3.86 -0.12 5.45
N THR A 102 -4.65 -0.44 4.44
CA THR A 102 -4.86 -1.81 4.00
C THR A 102 -4.28 -1.97 2.60
N ALA A 103 -3.41 -2.95 2.43
CA ALA A 103 -2.91 -3.39 1.14
C ALA A 103 -3.62 -4.69 0.75
N THR A 104 -4.14 -4.76 -0.47
CA THR A 104 -4.70 -6.00 -1.02
C THR A 104 -3.94 -6.39 -2.28
N ILE A 105 -3.80 -7.69 -2.52
CA ILE A 105 -3.13 -8.21 -3.71
C ILE A 105 -4.14 -8.89 -4.63
N THR A 106 -3.99 -8.61 -5.92
CA THR A 106 -4.76 -9.25 -6.99
C THR A 106 -3.80 -10.04 -7.89
N ASN A 107 -4.26 -10.46 -9.07
CA ASN A 107 -3.39 -11.14 -10.00
C ASN A 107 -2.21 -10.27 -10.48
N LYS A 108 -2.37 -8.95 -10.59
CA LYS A 108 -1.32 -8.08 -11.18
C LYS A 108 -1.04 -6.78 -10.41
N SER A 109 -1.92 -6.38 -9.50
CA SER A 109 -1.82 -5.18 -8.68
C SER A 109 -2.10 -5.46 -7.22
#